data_AF-A0A3E0WKM7-F1
#
_entry.id   AF-A0A3E0WKM7-F1
#
_cell.length_a   1.000
_cell.length_b   1.000
_cell.length_c   1.000
_cell.angle_alpha   90.00
_cell.angle_beta   90.00
_cell.angle_gamma   90.00
#
_symmetry.space_group_name_H-M   'P 1'
#
loop_
_entity.id
_entity.type
_entity.pdbx_description
1 polymer ?
#
loop_
_entity_poly.entity_id
_entity_poly.type
_entity_poly.pdbx_seq_one_letter_code
_entity_poly.pdbx_strand_id
1 'polypeptide(L)'
;MIGIDLLEYERFKIAVHRSGRSFLNRILRGKEMEDNREIMWGTIFSAKESFIKLVGGMPTKGSFQDIEIKFDSSSTFSVETFGTVNQCVHSKNITKINGEFQVFKNGLILTTITANSGENE
;
A
#
# COMPACT_ATOMS: atom_id res chain seq x y z
N MET A 1 14.21 5.27 -5.29
CA MET A 1 13.76 5.25 -3.87
C MET A 1 13.18 3.89 -3.54
N ILE A 2 13.25 3.44 -2.29
CA ILE A 2 12.71 2.14 -1.87
C ILE A 2 11.88 2.27 -0.59
N GLY A 3 10.79 1.51 -0.50
CA GLY A 3 9.99 1.35 0.70
C GLY A 3 9.72 -0.13 0.96
N ILE A 4 9.81 -0.55 2.22
CA ILE A 4 9.68 -1.96 2.62
C ILE A 4 8.80 -2.06 3.85
N ASP A 5 7.91 -3.06 3.85
CA ASP A 5 7.07 -3.42 4.98
C ASP A 5 7.03 -4.94 5.15
N LEU A 6 6.95 -5.37 6.41
CA LEU A 6 6.78 -6.77 6.77
C LEU A 6 5.60 -6.85 7.74
N LEU A 7 4.51 -7.44 7.27
CA LEU A 7 3.28 -7.60 8.02
C LEU A 7 3.14 -9.04 8.54
N GLU A 8 2.80 -9.15 9.81
CA GLU A 8 2.32 -10.42 10.38
C GLU A 8 0.80 -10.53 10.18
N TYR A 9 0.38 -11.43 9.30
CA TYR A 9 -1.02 -11.53 8.88
C TYR A 9 -1.98 -11.85 10.04
N GLU A 10 -1.56 -12.65 11.01
CA GLU A 10 -2.40 -12.97 12.18
C GLU A 10 -2.73 -11.73 13.02
N ARG A 11 -1.80 -10.78 13.15
CA ARG A 11 -2.06 -9.50 13.83
C ARG A 11 -3.05 -8.64 13.04
N PHE A 12 -2.93 -8.64 11.72
CA PHE A 12 -3.88 -7.96 10.84
C PHE A 12 -5.29 -8.54 11.01
N LYS A 13 -5.44 -9.87 11.00
CA LYS A 13 -6.72 -10.55 11.25
C LYS A 13 -7.34 -10.16 12.59
N ILE A 14 -6.55 -10.07 13.65
CA ILE A 14 -7.04 -9.62 14.97
C ILE A 14 -7.60 -8.19 14.89
N ALA A 15 -6.92 -7.29 14.16
CA ALA A 15 -7.39 -5.92 13.97
C ALA A 15 -8.71 -5.85 13.19
N VAL A 16 -8.81 -6.62 12.10
CA VAL A 16 -10.03 -6.77 11.30
C VAL A 16 -11.16 -7.36 12.13
N HIS A 17 -10.90 -8.40 12.92
CA HIS A 17 -11.91 -9.04 13.76
C HIS A 17 -12.47 -8.09 14.83
N ARG A 18 -11.61 -7.28 15.46
CA ARG A 18 -12.01 -6.32 16.50
C ARG A 18 -12.80 -5.13 15.97
N SER A 19 -12.45 -4.64 14.77
CA SER A 19 -12.97 -3.37 14.24
C SER A 19 -13.92 -3.55 13.05
N GLY A 20 -13.95 -4.74 12.48
CA GLY A 20 -14.75 -5.10 11.31
C GLY A 20 -14.50 -4.18 10.11
N ARG A 21 -15.59 -3.90 9.39
CA ARG A 21 -15.57 -3.04 8.20
C ARG A 21 -15.08 -1.62 8.46
N SER A 22 -15.21 -1.10 9.68
CA SER A 22 -14.74 0.26 9.98
C SER A 22 -13.22 0.41 9.78
N PHE A 23 -12.45 -0.63 10.08
CA PHE A 23 -11.00 -0.65 9.86
C PHE A 23 -10.68 -0.82 8.38
N LEU A 24 -11.34 -1.77 7.70
CA LEU A 24 -11.14 -1.98 6.26
C LEU A 24 -11.49 -0.74 5.45
N ASN A 25 -12.58 -0.04 5.77
CA ASN A 25 -12.98 1.19 5.08
C ASN A 25 -12.00 2.36 5.30
N ARG A 26 -11.12 2.28 6.30
CA ARG A 26 -10.04 3.27 6.46
C ARG A 26 -8.88 2.98 5.51
N ILE A 27 -8.70 1.72 5.11
CA ILE A 27 -7.54 1.25 4.35
C ILE A 27 -7.89 1.07 2.88
N LEU A 28 -8.94 0.31 2.56
CA LEU A 28 -9.30 -0.13 1.22
C LEU A 28 -10.11 0.92 0.47
N ARG A 29 -9.82 1.12 -0.81
CA ARG A 29 -10.46 2.07 -1.71
C ARG A 29 -10.88 1.37 -3.00
N GLY A 30 -12.05 1.76 -3.53
CA GLY A 30 -12.47 1.37 -4.87
C GLY A 30 -12.52 -0.15 -5.04
N LYS A 31 -11.82 -0.65 -6.06
CA LYS A 31 -11.81 -2.09 -6.40
C LYS A 31 -11.12 -2.96 -5.36
N GLU A 32 -10.30 -2.39 -4.47
CA GLU A 32 -9.69 -3.13 -3.35
C GLU A 32 -10.74 -3.74 -2.42
N MET A 33 -11.93 -3.13 -2.32
CA MET A 33 -13.01 -3.65 -1.48
C MET A 33 -13.74 -4.84 -2.10
N GLU A 34 -13.59 -5.07 -3.40
CA GLU A 34 -14.25 -6.18 -4.12
C GLU A 34 -13.48 -7.49 -3.92
N ASP A 35 -12.21 -7.44 -3.49
CA ASP A 35 -11.44 -8.63 -3.17
C ASP A 35 -11.96 -9.25 -1.87
N ASN A 36 -12.43 -10.50 -1.93
CA ASN A 36 -12.96 -11.21 -0.77
C ASN A 36 -11.89 -12.07 -0.06
N ARG A 37 -10.64 -12.03 -0.51
CA ARG A 37 -9.54 -12.79 0.09
C ARG A 37 -8.90 -11.95 1.20
N GLU A 38 -9.13 -12.34 2.45
CA GLU A 38 -8.59 -11.62 3.61
C GLU A 38 -7.06 -11.42 3.56
N ILE A 39 -6.31 -12.39 3.03
CA ILE A 39 -4.86 -12.29 2.85
C ILE A 39 -4.48 -11.11 1.95
N MET A 40 -5.31 -10.81 0.95
CA MET A 40 -5.08 -9.69 0.05
C MET A 40 -5.33 -8.34 0.73
N TRP A 41 -6.25 -8.26 1.70
CA TRP A 41 -6.39 -7.04 2.51
C TRP A 41 -5.14 -6.76 3.33
N GLY A 42 -4.51 -7.81 3.88
CA GLY A 42 -3.22 -7.70 4.56
C GLY A 42 -2.13 -7.24 3.59
N THR A 43 -2.06 -7.85 2.40
CA THR A 43 -1.11 -7.43 1.35
C THR A 43 -1.30 -5.97 0.94
N ILE A 44 -2.55 -5.52 0.74
CA ILE A 44 -2.86 -4.13 0.38
C ILE A 44 -2.43 -3.18 1.50
N PHE A 45 -2.71 -3.52 2.76
CA PHE A 45 -2.27 -2.72 3.90
C PHE A 45 -0.74 -2.59 3.95
N SER A 46 -0.03 -3.71 3.84
CA SER A 46 1.45 -3.77 3.79
C SER A 46 2.01 -2.96 2.60
N ALA A 47 1.38 -3.06 1.42
CA ALA A 47 1.76 -2.29 0.25
C ALA A 47 1.61 -0.77 0.45
N LYS A 48 0.51 -0.33 1.06
CA LYS A 48 0.33 1.10 1.36
C LYS A 48 1.33 1.58 2.41
N GLU A 49 1.64 0.79 3.43
CA GLU A 49 2.70 1.09 4.41
C GLU A 49 4.09 1.20 3.74
N SER A 50 4.45 0.26 2.87
CA SER A 50 5.68 0.35 2.06
C SER A 50 5.73 1.63 1.23
N PHE A 51 4.61 2.01 0.63
CA PHE A 51 4.52 3.22 -0.18
C PHE A 51 4.68 4.49 0.66
N ILE A 52 4.00 4.55 1.82
CA ILE A 52 4.11 5.65 2.78
C ILE A 52 5.57 5.82 3.22
N LYS A 53 6.27 4.72 3.51
CA LYS A 53 7.70 4.75 3.86
C LYS A 53 8.56 5.26 2.72
N LEU A 54 8.28 4.83 1.47
CA LEU A 54 8.99 5.32 0.29
C LEU A 54 8.88 6.84 0.17
N VAL A 55 7.69 7.43 0.35
CA VAL A 55 7.50 8.88 0.23
C VAL A 55 7.98 9.67 1.45
N GLY A 56 8.47 9.00 2.50
CA GLY A 56 9.03 9.62 3.70
C GLY A 56 8.03 9.83 4.85
N GLY A 57 6.95 9.07 4.89
CA GLY A 57 5.89 9.14 5.90
C GLY A 57 4.56 9.64 5.34
N MET A 58 3.49 9.48 6.12
CA MET A 58 2.16 9.94 5.73
C MET A 58 2.12 11.47 5.81
N PRO A 59 1.80 12.19 4.72
CA PRO A 59 1.69 13.65 4.78
C PRO A 59 0.55 14.07 5.73
N THR A 60 0.67 15.25 6.33
CA THR A 60 -0.39 15.83 7.18
C THR A 60 -1.70 15.93 6.40
N LYS A 61 -2.80 15.39 6.95
CA LYS A 61 -4.11 15.22 6.29
C LYS A 61 -4.16 14.16 5.17
N GLY A 62 -3.07 13.44 4.95
CA GLY A 62 -3.06 12.24 4.10
C GLY A 62 -3.77 11.08 4.79
N SER A 63 -4.26 10.14 3.99
CA SER A 63 -4.88 8.90 4.47
C SER A 63 -4.56 7.72 3.56
N PHE A 64 -4.81 6.50 4.03
CA PHE A 64 -4.74 5.31 3.17
C PHE A 64 -5.73 5.35 1.99
N GLN A 65 -6.80 6.13 2.11
CA GLN A 65 -7.76 6.37 1.02
C GLN A 65 -7.17 7.24 -0.09
N ASP A 66 -6.02 7.87 0.11
CA ASP A 66 -5.33 8.61 -0.94
C ASP A 66 -4.42 7.70 -1.79
N ILE A 67 -4.42 6.40 -1.53
CA ILE A 67 -3.55 5.42 -2.18
C ILE A 67 -4.44 4.27 -2.65
N GLU A 68 -4.24 3.80 -3.88
CA GLU A 68 -4.88 2.57 -4.39
C GLU A 68 -3.82 1.66 -5.01
N ILE A 69 -3.87 0.39 -4.64
CA ILE A 69 -2.99 -0.68 -5.12
C ILE A 69 -3.67 -1.38 -6.29
N LYS A 70 -2.98 -1.41 -7.43
CA LYS A 70 -3.45 -2.08 -8.65
C LYS A 70 -2.59 -3.30 -8.92
N PHE A 71 -3.12 -4.49 -8.72
CA PHE A 71 -2.38 -5.73 -8.99
C PHE A 71 -2.26 -5.97 -10.50
N ASP A 72 -1.03 -6.06 -10.98
CA ASP A 72 -0.72 -6.35 -12.39
C ASP A 72 -0.54 -7.87 -12.61
N SER A 73 -0.16 -8.59 -11.55
CA SER A 73 0.01 -10.05 -11.54
C SER A 73 -0.25 -10.63 -10.14
N SER A 74 0.04 -11.92 -9.95
CA SER A 74 -0.10 -12.60 -8.65
C SER A 74 0.89 -12.12 -7.58
N SER A 75 1.97 -11.42 -7.96
CA SER A 75 3.01 -10.96 -7.03
C SER A 75 3.49 -9.53 -7.26
N THR A 76 2.95 -8.82 -8.25
CA THR A 76 3.36 -7.45 -8.61
C THR A 76 2.17 -6.51 -8.66
N PHE A 77 2.42 -5.24 -8.38
CA PHE A 77 1.41 -4.19 -8.39
C PHE A 77 1.99 -2.82 -8.71
N SER A 78 1.13 -1.91 -9.14
CA SER A 78 1.37 -0.48 -9.26
C SER A 78 0.58 0.30 -8.21
N VAL A 79 0.92 1.57 -8.04
CA VAL A 79 0.28 2.47 -7.06
C VAL A 79 -0.31 3.65 -7.78
N GLU A 80 -1.60 3.89 -7.55
CA GLU A 80 -2.30 5.11 -7.95
C GLU A 80 -2.50 6.00 -6.72
N THR A 81 -2.24 7.30 -6.86
CA THR A 81 -2.34 8.26 -5.75
C THR A 81 -3.36 9.35 -6.00
N PHE A 82 -4.00 9.78 -4.93
CA PHE A 82 -5.03 10.82 -4.92
C PHE A 82 -4.75 11.86 -3.83
N GLY A 83 -5.52 12.94 -3.82
CA GLY A 83 -5.56 13.89 -2.70
C GLY A 83 -4.18 14.41 -2.27
N THR A 84 -3.99 14.48 -0.96
CA THR A 84 -2.77 15.02 -0.34
C THR A 84 -1.53 14.17 -0.65
N VAL A 85 -1.69 12.85 -0.70
CA VAL A 85 -0.58 11.94 -1.02
C VAL A 85 -0.10 12.15 -2.46
N ASN A 86 -1.00 12.37 -3.41
CA ASN A 86 -0.62 12.68 -4.79
C ASN A 86 0.20 13.98 -4.92
N GLN A 87 -0.18 15.01 -4.16
CA GLN A 87 0.59 16.27 -4.11
C GLN A 87 2.02 16.03 -3.59
N CYS A 88 2.18 15.17 -2.58
CA CYS A 88 3.48 14.77 -2.06
C CYS A 88 4.32 14.03 -3.13
N VAL A 89 3.72 13.08 -3.85
CA VAL A 89 4.36 12.34 -4.95
C VAL A 89 4.87 13.29 -6.04
N HIS A 90 4.02 14.22 -6.49
CA HIS A 90 4.40 15.23 -7.48
C HIS A 90 5.52 16.14 -6.99
N SER A 91 5.48 16.59 -5.73
CA SER A 91 6.53 17.45 -5.16
C SER A 91 7.92 16.77 -5.12
N LYS A 92 7.94 15.43 -5.13
CA LYS A 92 9.16 14.60 -5.15
C LYS A 92 9.56 14.15 -6.55
N ASN A 93 8.86 14.63 -7.58
CA ASN A 93 9.02 14.24 -8.98
C ASN A 93 9.02 12.72 -9.21
N ILE A 94 8.22 11.98 -8.44
CA ILE A 94 8.11 10.53 -8.58
C ILE A 94 7.21 10.23 -9.79
N THR A 95 7.77 9.55 -10.79
CA THR A 95 7.09 9.34 -12.09
C THR A 95 6.66 7.89 -12.32
N LYS A 96 7.33 6.93 -11.69
CA LYS A 96 7.02 5.50 -11.80
C LYS A 96 7.15 4.82 -10.46
N ILE A 97 6.13 4.07 -10.06
CA ILE A 97 6.08 3.31 -8.80
C ILE A 97 5.73 1.86 -9.15
N ASN A 98 6.59 0.92 -8.80
CA ASN A 98 6.33 -0.52 -8.96
C ASN A 98 6.55 -1.21 -7.62
N GLY A 99 5.67 -2.15 -7.29
CA GLY A 99 5.76 -2.96 -6.10
C GLY A 99 5.65 -4.44 -6.38
N GLU A 100 6.16 -5.20 -5.44
CA GLU A 100 6.07 -6.66 -5.39
C GLU A 100 5.79 -7.11 -3.97
N PHE A 101 5.20 -8.29 -3.82
CA PHE A 101 4.96 -8.87 -2.52
C PHE A 101 5.20 -10.38 -2.51
N GLN A 102 5.52 -10.89 -1.32
CA GLN A 102 5.67 -12.31 -1.07
C GLN A 102 4.94 -12.68 0.22
N VAL A 103 4.11 -13.71 0.16
CA VAL A 103 3.47 -14.33 1.33
C VAL A 103 4.24 -15.58 1.71
N PHE A 104 4.76 -15.61 2.93
CA PHE A 104 5.49 -16.75 3.48
C PHE A 104 4.54 -17.74 4.16
N LYS A 105 4.95 -19.01 4.26
CA LYS A 105 4.14 -20.08 4.87
C LYS A 105 3.74 -19.83 6.32
N ASN A 106 4.51 -19.01 7.04
CA ASN A 106 4.24 -18.62 8.43
C ASN A 106 3.30 -17.40 8.54
N GLY A 107 2.69 -16.95 7.45
CA GLY A 107 1.77 -15.81 7.45
C GLY A 107 2.46 -14.44 7.50
N LEU A 108 3.78 -14.38 7.27
CA LEU A 108 4.45 -13.10 7.01
C LEU A 108 4.17 -12.64 5.58
N ILE A 109 3.94 -11.34 5.40
CA ILE A 109 3.80 -10.71 4.10
C ILE A 109 4.91 -9.66 3.99
N LEU A 110 5.83 -9.86 3.04
CA LEU A 110 6.81 -8.86 2.68
C LEU A 110 6.28 -8.07 1.49
N THR A 111 6.40 -6.76 1.55
CA THR A 111 6.09 -5.89 0.42
C THR A 111 7.21 -4.91 0.18
N THR A 112 7.70 -4.85 -1.05
CA THR A 112 8.73 -3.89 -1.48
C THR A 112 8.15 -3.00 -2.57
N ILE A 113 8.49 -1.72 -2.53
CA ILE A 113 8.13 -0.76 -3.57
C ILE A 113 9.37 0.00 -3.97
N THR A 114 9.54 0.19 -5.27
CA THR A 114 10.58 1.00 -5.87
C THR A 114 9.97 2.12 -6.69
N ALA A 115 10.62 3.27 -6.68
CA ALA A 115 10.22 4.40 -7.49
C ALA A 115 11.40 5.14 -8.11
N ASN A 116 11.18 5.65 -9.32
CA ASN A 116 12.10 6.53 -10.02
C ASN A 116 11.63 7.98 -9.90
N SER A 117 12.58 8.89 -9.70
CA SER A 117 12.36 10.32 -9.85
C SER A 117 12.76 10.74 -11.25
N GLY A 118 11.98 11.60 -11.91
CA GLY A 118 12.45 12.29 -13.11
C GLY A 118 13.58 13.27 -12.77
N GLU A 119 14.52 13.46 -13.69
CA GLU A 119 15.32 14.69 -13.67
C GLU A 119 14.43 15.82 -14.19
N ASN A 120 14.39 16.95 -13.48
CA ASN A 120 13.77 18.15 -14.05
C ASN A 120 14.70 18.64 -15.15
N GLU A 121 14.29 18.52 -16.41
CA GLU A 121 14.91 19.22 -17.55
C GLU A 121 14.73 20.74 -17.42
#